data_AF-A0AAE8JXK3-F1
#
_entry.id   AF-A0AAE8JXK3-F1
#
_cell.length_a   1.000
_cell.length_b   1.000
_cell.length_c   1.000
_cell.angle_alpha   90.00
_cell.angle_beta   90.00
_cell.angle_gamma   90.00
#
_symmetry.space_group_name_H-M   'P 1'
#
loop_
_entity.id
_entity.type
_entity.pdbx_description
1 polymer ?
#
loop_
_entity_poly.entity_id
_entity_poly.type
_entity_poly.pdbx_seq_one_letter_code
_entity_poly.pdbx_strand_id
1 'polypeptide(L)' 'MAVFVLHCKEADYNASTQQCAAPFYAPASTFPPPMDAGEGLAISGIIAGCWAIGFMIRQGRRISLA' A
#
# COMPACT_ATOMS: atom_id res chain seq x y z
N MET A 1 -13.72 -13.90 -2.19
CA MET A 1 -15.10 -13.38 -2.36
C MET A 1 -14.99 -11.85 -2.40
N ALA A 2 -15.36 -11.21 -3.52
CA ALA A 2 -15.31 -9.76 -3.62
C ALA A 2 -16.59 -9.15 -3.01
N VAL A 3 -16.45 -8.23 -2.05
CA VAL A 3 -17.55 -7.43 -1.53
C VAL A 3 -17.74 -6.25 -2.46
N PHE A 4 -18.94 -6.06 -3.00
CA PHE A 4 -19.26 -4.89 -3.83
C PHE A 4 -19.88 -3.80 -2.96
N VAL A 5 -19.43 -2.56 -3.17
CA VAL A 5 -19.96 -1.38 -2.49
C VAL A 5 -20.36 -0.33 -3.53
N LEU A 6 -21.25 0.59 -3.14
CA LEU A 6 -21.61 1.74 -3.94
C LEU A 6 -20.42 2.71 -3.99
N HIS A 7 -19.92 2.97 -5.19
CA HIS A 7 -18.91 3.96 -5.49
C HIS A 7 -19.54 5.15 -6.22
N CYS A 8 -18.91 6.31 -6.09
CA CYS A 8 -19.24 7.52 -6.84
C CYS A 8 -18.00 8.02 -7.56
N LYS A 9 -18.11 8.38 -8.84
CA LYS A 9 -17.00 9.07 -9.51
C LYS A 9 -16.90 10.48 -8.94
N GLU A 10 -15.68 11.00 -8.85
CA GLU A 10 -15.44 12.36 -8.35
C GLU A 10 -16.17 13.42 -9.19
N ALA A 11 -16.24 13.22 -10.51
CA ALA A 11 -16.97 14.10 -11.42
C ALA A 11 -18.50 14.15 -11.16
N ASP A 12 -19.07 13.11 -10.55
CA ASP A 12 -20.50 12.95 -10.29
C ASP A 12 -20.88 13.26 -8.83
N TYR A 13 -19.89 13.62 -8.01
CA TYR A 13 -20.06 13.91 -6.58
C TYR A 13 -20.32 15.40 -6.36
N ASN A 14 -21.48 15.73 -5.81
CA ASN A 14 -21.76 17.09 -5.38
C ASN A 14 -21.38 17.27 -3.90
N ALA A 15 -20.28 17.98 -3.64
CA ALA A 15 -19.76 18.23 -2.30
C ALA A 15 -20.70 19.06 -1.41
N SER A 16 -21.56 19.91 -1.99
CA SER A 16 -22.49 20.76 -1.23
C SER A 16 -23.72 20.01 -0.73
N THR A 17 -24.21 19.04 -1.49
CA THR A 17 -25.38 18.22 -1.12
C THR A 17 -24.99 16.84 -0.59
N GLN A 18 -23.71 16.46 -0.66
CA GLN A 18 -23.19 15.15 -0.29
C GLN A 18 -23.88 13.99 -1.04
N GLN A 19 -24.29 14.25 -2.28
CA GLN A 19 -25.02 13.27 -3.11
C GLN A 19 -24.23 12.90 -4.36
N CYS A 20 -24.44 11.66 -4.81
CA CYS A 20 -23.89 11.14 -6.06
C CYS A 20 -24.96 11.09 -7.14
N ALA A 21 -24.67 11.68 -8.32
CA ALA A 21 -25.61 11.67 -9.44
C ALA A 21 -25.77 10.29 -10.10
N ALA A 22 -24.67 9.53 -10.19
CA ALA A 22 -24.63 8.22 -10.84
C ALA A 22 -23.80 7.21 -10.02
N PRO A 23 -24.36 6.65 -8.94
CA PRO A 23 -23.66 5.65 -8.17
C PRO A 23 -23.56 4.32 -8.93
N PHE A 24 -22.44 3.61 -8.78
CA PHE A 24 -22.22 2.31 -9.41
C PHE A 24 -21.62 1.32 -8.41
N TYR A 25 -21.92 0.02 -8.59
CA TYR A 25 -21.34 -1.02 -7.75
C TYR A 25 -19.97 -1.43 -8.28
N ALA A 26 -18.95 -1.37 -7.42
CA ALA A 26 -17.61 -1.86 -7.72
C ALA A 26 -17.04 -2.59 -6.49
N PRO A 27 -15.98 -3.41 -6.67
CA PRO A 27 -15.32 -4.06 -5.54
C PRO A 27 -14.92 -3.04 -4.49
N ALA A 28 -15.12 -3.37 -3.21
CA ALA A 28 -14.60 -2.58 -2.11
C ALA A 28 -13.08 -2.50 -2.24
N SER A 29 -12.53 -1.30 -2.11
CA SER A 29 -11.10 -1.11 -1.92
C SER A 29 -10.69 -1.90 -0.67
N THR A 30 -9.89 -2.96 -0.87
CA THR A 30 -9.26 -3.69 0.23
C THR A 30 -7.84 -3.17 0.36
N PHE A 31 -7.47 -2.75 1.57
CA PHE A 31 -6.08 -2.48 1.91
C PHE A 31 -5.60 -3.52 2.93
N PRO A 32 -4.48 -4.22 2.68
CA PRO A 32 -3.64 -4.11 1.50
C PRO A 32 -4.35 -4.58 0.22
N PRO A 33 -3.97 -4.04 -0.97
CA PRO A 33 -4.46 -4.54 -2.23
C PRO A 33 -4.17 -6.04 -2.33
N PRO A 34 -4.97 -6.80 -3.11
CA PRO A 34 -4.67 -8.20 -3.35
C PRO A 34 -3.27 -8.29 -3.97
N MET A 35 -2.38 -8.98 -3.27
CA MET A 35 -1.00 -9.21 -3.69
C MET A 35 -0.78 -10.69 -3.95
N ASP A 36 -0.01 -11.00 -4.99
CA ASP A 36 0.47 -12.37 -5.18
C ASP A 36 1.70 -12.68 -4.29
N ALA A 37 2.07 -13.97 -4.24
CA ALA A 37 3.20 -14.41 -3.42
C ALA A 37 4.55 -13.82 -3.90
N GLY A 38 4.69 -13.54 -5.19
CA GLY A 38 5.88 -12.93 -5.78
C GLY A 38 6.01 -11.46 -5.41
N GLU A 39 4.93 -10.70 -5.44
CA GLU A 39 4.88 -9.31 -4.97
C GLU A 39 5.20 -9.24 -3.47
N GLY A 40 4.66 -10.18 -2.68
CA GLY A 40 4.99 -10.29 -1.26
C GLY A 40 6.46 -10.61 -1.00
N LEU A 41 7.05 -11.50 -1.80
CA LEU A 41 8.48 -11.83 -1.74
C LEU A 41 9.35 -10.62 -2.10
N ALA A 42 8.98 -9.86 -3.14
CA ALA A 42 9.70 -8.68 -3.56
C ALA A 42 9.74 -7.60 -2.47
N ILE A 43 8.60 -7.30 -1.84
CA ILE A 43 8.54 -6.35 -0.72
C ILE A 43 9.41 -6.84 0.45
N SER A 44 9.32 -8.13 0.78
CA SER A 44 10.12 -8.72 1.86
C SER A 44 11.63 -8.60 1.59
N GLY A 45 12.05 -8.83 0.35
CA GLY A 45 13.45 -8.66 -0.08
C GLY A 45 13.95 -7.22 0.07
N ILE A 46 13.13 -6.23 -0.30
CA ILE A 46 13.48 -4.80 -0.14
C ILE A 46 13.66 -4.45 1.33
N ILE A 47 12.74 -4.87 2.21
CA ILE A 47 12.81 -4.60 3.64
C ILE A 47 14.09 -5.21 4.24
N ALA A 48 14.38 -6.47 3.93
CA ALA A 48 15.57 -7.15 4.40
C ALA A 48 16.85 -6.47 3.88
N GLY A 49 16.86 -6.04 2.62
CA GLY A 49 17.98 -5.30 2.01
C GLY A 49 18.26 -3.98 2.72
N CYS A 50 17.24 -3.17 2.96
CA CYS A 50 17.38 -1.90 3.70
C CYS A 50 17.92 -2.12 5.11
N TRP A 51 17.43 -3.15 5.82
CA TRP A 51 17.92 -3.51 7.15
C TRP A 51 19.39 -3.93 7.12
N ALA A 52 19.78 -4.78 6.16
CA ALA A 52 21.15 -5.27 6.02
C ALA A 52 22.14 -4.13 5.76
N ILE A 53 21.78 -3.17 4.89
CA ILE A 53 22.60 -1.98 4.62
C ILE A 53 22.82 -1.18 5.91
N GLY A 54 21.73 -0.88 6.65
CA GLY A 54 21.82 -0.16 7.91
C GLY A 54 22.66 -0.90 8.96
N PHE A 55 22.54 -2.22 9.02
CA PHE A 55 23.35 -3.06 9.89
C PHE A 55 24.84 -2.97 9.55
N MET A 56 25.21 -3.08 8.27
CA MET A 56 26.60 -3.00 7.82
C MET A 56 27.23 -1.64 8.13
N ILE A 57 26.49 -0.53 7.92
CA ILE A 57 26.95 0.81 8.31
C ILE A 57 27.22 0.90 9.81
N ARG A 58 26.32 0.33 10.64
CA ARG A 58 26.49 0.31 12.10
C ARG A 58 27.72 -0.51 12.51
N GLN A 59 27.96 -1.66 11.88
CA GLN A 59 29.15 -2.46 12.18
C GLN A 59 30.44 -1.75 11.76
N GLY A 60 30.48 -1.16 10.56
CA GLY A 60 31.64 -0.40 10.08
C GLY A 60 32.02 0.74 11.04
N ARG A 61 31.03 1.51 11.52
CA ARG A 61 31.27 2.57 12.51
C ARG A 61 31.84 2.06 13.84
N ARG A 62 31.46 0.85 14.28
CA ARG A 62 31.99 0.25 15.51
C ARG A 62 33.44 -0.19 15.34
N ILE A 63 33.79 -0.71 14.17
CA ILE A 63 35.16 -1.14 13.87
C ILE A 63 36.10 0.07 13.71
N SER A 64 35.65 1.16 13.11
CA SER A 64 36.49 2.37 12.93
C SER A 64 36.69 3.20 14.19
N LEU A 65 35.93 2.96 15.26
CA LEU A 65 36.06 3.65 16.56
C LEU A 65 36.81 2.81 17.61
N ALA A 66 37.23 1.60 17.26
CA ALA A 66 38.05 0.69 18.08
C ALA A 66 39.51 0.76 17.63
#